data_AF-A0AA88RZN1-F1
#
_entry.id   AF-A0AA88RZN1-F1
#
_cell.length_a   1.000
_cell.length_b   1.000
_cell.length_c   1.000
_cell.angle_alpha   90.00
_cell.angle_beta   90.00
_cell.angle_gamma   90.00
#
_symmetry.space_group_name_H-M   'P 1'
#
loop_
_entity.id
_entity.type
_entity.pdbx_description
1 polymer ?
#
loop_
_entity_poly.entity_id
_entity_poly.type
_entity_poly.pdbx_seq_one_letter_code
_entity_poly.pdbx_strand_id
1 'polypeptide(L)'
;MPPAPNEPGISVGRPLHTHKSPSYLKDYYVSIARSNSSSLTKQGSNATLLQSIKARLWGQFHIKDLGPLKYFLGIEVARSSRGIYLCQRKYTLNILDDYGLTGARPSEFPMEQNLKLSNSPGPIFSDPSPYRRLVGRLIYLTITRPNIVHTVNILSQFMHQPRQPHLDAAHHLMHYLKGSPGQCIFLHNKV
;
A
#
# COMPACT_ATOMS: atom_id res chain seq x y z
N MET A 1 -38.61 40.11 42.88
CA MET A 1 -38.64 38.98 41.93
C MET A 1 -37.75 39.33 40.75
N PRO A 2 -36.52 38.82 40.71
CA PRO A 2 -35.64 38.99 39.56
C PRO A 2 -35.95 37.98 38.43
N PRO A 3 -35.80 38.36 37.15
CA PRO A 3 -35.96 37.47 36.00
C PRO A 3 -34.81 36.45 35.87
N ALA A 4 -35.11 35.34 35.19
CA ALA A 4 -34.24 34.16 34.99
C ALA A 4 -32.89 34.49 34.31
N PRO A 5 -31.83 33.69 34.58
CA PRO A 5 -30.49 33.95 34.08
C PRO A 5 -30.36 33.70 32.57
N ASN A 6 -29.75 34.67 31.88
CA ASN A 6 -29.37 34.60 30.47
C ASN A 6 -28.39 33.44 30.21
N GLU A 7 -28.66 32.65 29.16
CA GLU A 7 -27.77 31.61 28.66
C GLU A 7 -26.39 32.18 28.24
N PRO A 8 -25.27 31.50 28.56
CA PRO A 8 -23.97 31.92 28.09
C PRO A 8 -23.82 31.63 26.58
N GLY A 9 -23.67 32.71 25.81
CA GLY A 9 -23.38 32.68 24.39
C GLY A 9 -22.13 31.87 24.07
N ILE A 10 -22.25 31.00 23.06
CA ILE A 10 -21.16 30.19 22.51
C ILE A 10 -20.10 31.14 21.94
N SER A 11 -18.97 31.25 22.64
CA SER A 11 -17.78 31.92 22.13
C SER A 11 -17.22 31.11 20.95
N VAL A 12 -17.25 31.69 19.75
CA VAL A 12 -16.60 31.14 18.57
C VAL A 12 -15.09 31.15 18.78
N GLY A 13 -14.54 29.99 19.16
CA GLY A 13 -13.11 29.77 19.24
C GLY A 13 -12.46 29.91 17.87
N ARG A 14 -11.46 30.81 17.81
CA ARG A 14 -10.58 31.08 16.67
C ARG A 14 -9.90 29.77 16.18
N PRO A 15 -9.79 29.49 14.88
CA PRO A 15 -9.12 28.28 14.41
C PRO A 15 -7.60 28.39 14.65
N LEU A 16 -7.07 27.58 15.57
CA LEU A 16 -5.64 27.37 15.73
C LEU A 16 -5.10 26.48 14.60
N HIS A 17 -4.10 27.02 13.92
CA HIS A 17 -3.05 26.35 13.15
C HIS A 17 -3.44 25.24 12.17
N THR A 18 -3.26 25.59 10.89
CA THR A 18 -3.16 24.75 9.71
C THR A 18 -2.30 23.49 9.94
N HIS A 19 -2.94 22.37 10.22
CA HIS A 19 -2.29 21.07 10.06
C HIS A 19 -2.21 20.79 8.55
N LYS A 20 -1.03 20.99 7.95
CA LYS A 20 -0.75 20.53 6.59
C LYS A 20 -1.11 19.05 6.52
N SER A 21 -2.11 18.71 5.71
CA SER A 21 -2.43 17.33 5.38
C SER A 21 -1.17 16.66 4.81
N PRO A 22 -0.78 15.46 5.28
CA PRO A 22 0.35 14.73 4.72
C PRO A 22 0.20 14.64 3.19
N SER A 23 1.28 14.95 2.46
CA SER A 23 1.32 14.99 0.98
C SER A 23 0.79 13.71 0.32
N TYR A 24 0.89 12.57 1.02
CA TYR A 24 0.39 11.27 0.57
C TYR A 24 -1.13 11.18 0.40
N LEU A 25 -1.93 12.03 1.06
CA LEU A 25 -3.39 11.97 0.99
C LEU A 25 -3.97 12.74 -0.20
N LYS A 26 -3.21 13.65 -0.82
CA LYS A 26 -3.69 14.39 -2.01
C LYS A 26 -3.65 13.56 -3.28
N ASP A 27 -2.86 12.48 -3.30
CA ASP A 27 -2.81 11.54 -4.41
C ASP A 27 -3.86 10.40 -4.25
N TYR A 28 -4.62 10.40 -3.15
CA TYR A 28 -5.67 9.43 -2.84
C TYR A 28 -7.04 9.80 -3.47
N TYR A 29 -7.04 10.63 -4.51
CA TYR A 29 -8.24 10.78 -5.33
C TYR A 29 -8.45 9.48 -6.09
N VAL A 30 -9.49 8.77 -5.66
CA VAL A 30 -10.02 7.53 -6.22
C VAL A 30 -10.06 7.63 -7.75
N SER A 31 -9.09 7.00 -8.40
CA SER A 31 -9.11 6.77 -9.84
C SER A 31 -9.96 5.54 -10.09
N ILE A 32 -11.26 5.70 -10.38
CA ILE A 32 -12.08 4.58 -10.86
C ILE A 32 -11.66 4.30 -12.31
N ALA A 33 -11.05 3.13 -12.50
CA ALA A 33 -10.59 2.67 -13.80
C ALA A 33 -11.74 2.54 -14.81
N ARG A 34 -11.49 2.97 -16.05
CA ARG A 34 -12.01 2.24 -17.22
C ARG A 34 -11.47 0.81 -17.15
N SER A 35 -12.32 -0.20 -16.98
CA SER A 35 -11.99 -1.50 -17.59
C SER A 35 -12.11 -1.27 -19.10
N ASN A 36 -10.99 -1.43 -19.82
CA ASN A 36 -11.05 -1.47 -21.27
C ASN A 36 -11.76 -2.76 -21.65
N SER A 37 -13.02 -2.61 -21.99
CA SER A 37 -13.85 -3.58 -22.69
C SER A 37 -13.29 -3.83 -24.09
N SER A 38 -12.23 -4.64 -24.20
CA SER A 38 -11.77 -5.13 -25.51
C SER A 38 -11.36 -6.61 -25.54
N SER A 39 -11.66 -7.41 -24.51
CA SER A 39 -11.59 -8.88 -24.63
C SER A 39 -12.60 -9.67 -23.78
N LEU A 40 -13.63 -9.04 -23.21
CA LEU A 40 -14.65 -9.76 -22.39
C LEU A 40 -16.12 -9.45 -22.72
N THR A 41 -16.43 -8.82 -23.85
CA THR A 41 -17.83 -8.56 -24.22
C THR A 41 -18.39 -9.66 -25.14
N LYS A 42 -18.63 -10.83 -24.56
CA LYS A 42 -19.67 -11.77 -25.02
C LYS A 42 -20.47 -12.28 -23.82
N GLN A 43 -21.26 -11.41 -23.21
CA GLN A 43 -22.52 -11.78 -22.53
C GLN A 43 -23.34 -10.51 -22.24
N GLY A 44 -24.42 -10.34 -22.99
CA GLY A 44 -25.22 -9.11 -23.13
C GLY A 44 -26.16 -8.77 -21.97
N SER A 45 -25.64 -8.63 -20.75
CA SER A 45 -26.43 -8.09 -19.61
C SER A 45 -25.62 -7.14 -18.73
N ASN A 46 -24.33 -7.43 -18.51
CA ASN A 46 -23.50 -6.67 -17.57
C ASN A 46 -23.00 -5.30 -18.09
N ALA A 47 -22.92 -5.10 -19.41
CA ALA A 47 -22.41 -3.85 -19.96
C ALA A 47 -23.36 -2.67 -19.71
N THR A 48 -24.67 -2.90 -19.87
CA THR A 48 -25.72 -1.88 -19.65
C THR A 48 -25.85 -1.53 -18.18
N LEU A 49 -25.76 -2.53 -17.28
CA LEU A 49 -25.75 -2.33 -15.83
C LEU A 49 -24.51 -1.56 -15.37
N LEU A 50 -23.33 -1.90 -15.91
CA LEU A 50 -22.10 -1.16 -15.60
C LEU A 50 -22.20 0.29 -16.06
N GLN A 51 -22.83 0.55 -17.20
CA GLN A 51 -23.04 1.89 -17.72
C GLN A 51 -24.04 2.70 -16.88
N SER A 52 -25.14 2.08 -16.42
CA SER A 52 -26.13 2.75 -15.57
C SER A 52 -25.58 3.05 -14.17
N ILE A 53 -24.80 2.12 -13.60
CA ILE A 53 -24.08 2.35 -12.33
C ILE A 53 -23.10 3.51 -12.49
N LYS A 54 -22.33 3.56 -13.58
CA LYS A 54 -21.43 4.68 -13.88
C LYS A 54 -22.16 6.01 -13.98
N ALA A 55 -23.27 6.07 -14.71
CA ALA A 55 -24.06 7.28 -14.86
C ALA A 55 -24.61 7.78 -13.52
N ARG A 56 -25.09 6.86 -12.68
CA ARG A 56 -25.58 7.20 -11.33
C ARG A 56 -24.46 7.70 -10.41
N LEU A 57 -23.28 7.09 -10.50
CA LEU A 57 -22.10 7.56 -9.76
C LEU A 57 -21.63 8.94 -10.22
N TRP A 58 -21.66 9.21 -11.53
CA TRP A 58 -21.32 10.53 -12.09
C TRP A 58 -22.32 11.63 -11.68
N GLY A 59 -23.60 11.30 -11.54
CA GLY A 59 -24.62 12.26 -11.09
C GLY A 59 -24.56 12.58 -9.59
N GLN A 60 -24.03 11.66 -8.77
CA GLN A 60 -23.97 11.80 -7.32
C GLN A 60 -22.61 12.27 -6.80
N PHE A 61 -21.54 12.03 -7.56
CA PHE A 61 -20.18 12.37 -7.18
C PHE A 61 -19.52 13.19 -8.29
N HIS A 62 -18.77 14.24 -7.93
CA HIS A 62 -17.90 14.97 -8.86
C HIS A 62 -16.69 14.10 -9.28
N ILE A 63 -16.95 13.11 -10.13
CA ILE A 63 -15.93 12.19 -10.64
C ILE A 63 -15.21 12.88 -11.80
N LYS A 64 -13.90 13.05 -11.66
CA LYS A 64 -13.03 13.57 -12.72
C LYS A 64 -12.53 12.41 -13.58
N ASP A 65 -12.69 12.51 -14.90
CA ASP A 65 -12.03 11.56 -15.81
C ASP A 65 -10.52 11.85 -15.87
N LEU A 66 -9.72 10.88 -15.44
CA LEU A 66 -8.25 10.95 -15.42
C LEU A 66 -7.62 10.11 -16.54
N GLY A 67 -8.42 9.56 -17.45
CA GLY A 67 -7.98 8.67 -18.51
C GLY A 67 -7.67 7.24 -18.00
N PRO A 68 -6.79 6.50 -18.68
CA PRO A 68 -6.44 5.13 -18.30
C PRO A 68 -5.86 5.06 -16.88
N LEU A 69 -6.21 4.02 -16.11
CA LEU A 69 -5.73 3.84 -14.74
C LEU A 69 -4.20 3.76 -14.68
N LYS A 70 -3.53 4.79 -14.16
CA LYS A 70 -2.06 4.81 -14.01
C LYS A 70 -1.62 4.40 -12.60
N TYR A 71 -2.43 4.71 -11.59
CA TYR A 71 -2.14 4.44 -10.19
C TYR A 71 -3.42 3.98 -9.48
N PHE A 72 -3.30 2.96 -8.63
CA PHE A 72 -4.37 2.53 -7.74
C PHE A 72 -3.78 2.01 -6.43
N LEU A 73 -4.16 2.62 -5.30
CA LEU A 73 -3.67 2.25 -3.96
C LEU A 73 -2.13 2.26 -3.82
N GLY A 74 -1.41 3.01 -4.65
CA GLY A 74 0.07 2.99 -4.67
C GLY A 74 0.68 1.89 -5.54
N ILE A 75 -0.15 1.18 -6.30
CA ILE A 75 0.27 0.30 -7.40
C ILE A 75 0.31 1.14 -8.69
N GLU A 76 1.46 1.18 -9.31
CA GLU A 76 1.74 1.74 -10.63
C GLU A 76 1.29 0.74 -11.70
N VAL A 77 0.52 1.21 -12.68
CA VAL A 77 -0.02 0.38 -13.77
C VAL A 77 0.52 0.87 -15.10
N ALA A 78 1.39 0.07 -15.71
CA ALA A 78 1.92 0.34 -17.05
C ALA A 78 1.32 -0.64 -18.06
N ARG A 79 0.73 -0.12 -19.14
CA ARG A 79 0.07 -0.93 -20.18
C ARG A 79 0.96 -1.06 -21.41
N SER A 80 0.93 -2.24 -22.02
CA SER A 80 1.52 -2.55 -23.31
C SER A 80 0.49 -3.28 -24.18
N SER A 81 0.76 -3.42 -25.47
CA SER A 81 -0.06 -4.23 -26.37
C SER A 81 -0.16 -5.70 -25.93
N ARG A 82 0.88 -6.20 -25.23
CA ARG A 82 0.98 -7.59 -24.77
C ARG A 82 0.29 -7.84 -23.42
N GLY A 83 -0.04 -6.80 -22.66
CA GLY A 83 -0.50 -6.96 -21.28
C GLY A 83 -0.19 -5.77 -20.38
N ILE A 84 -0.29 -6.01 -19.07
CA ILE A 84 -0.20 -4.99 -18.03
C ILE A 84 0.93 -5.33 -17.06
N TYR A 85 1.79 -4.36 -16.77
CA TYR A 85 2.74 -4.41 -15.65
C TYR A 85 2.11 -3.75 -14.43
N LEU A 86 2.19 -4.43 -13.29
CA LEU A 86 1.84 -3.89 -11.98
C LEU A 86 3.12 -3.74 -11.15
N CYS A 87 3.43 -2.50 -10.80
CA CYS A 87 4.67 -2.09 -10.16
C CYS A 87 4.39 -1.39 -8.83
N GLN A 88 5.31 -1.46 -7.89
CA GLN A 88 5.26 -0.70 -6.64
C GLN A 88 6.62 -0.05 -6.36
N ARG A 89 7.22 0.57 -7.39
CA ARG A 89 8.58 1.12 -7.31
C ARG A 89 8.65 2.26 -6.31
N LYS A 90 7.78 3.26 -6.43
CA LYS A 90 7.73 4.39 -5.49
C LYS A 90 7.51 3.90 -4.05
N TYR A 91 6.64 2.91 -3.87
CA TYR A 91 6.37 2.33 -2.56
C TYR A 91 7.60 1.62 -1.97
N THR A 92 8.32 0.82 -2.79
CA THR A 92 9.55 0.12 -2.36
C THR A 92 10.63 1.12 -1.95
N LEU A 93 10.83 2.18 -2.74
CA LEU A 93 11.80 3.22 -2.42
C LEU A 93 11.45 3.97 -1.14
N ASN A 94 10.17 4.29 -0.93
CA ASN A 94 9.71 4.90 0.32
C ASN A 94 9.94 3.98 1.53
N ILE A 95 9.72 2.66 1.39
CA ILE A 95 10.05 1.70 2.46
C ILE A 95 11.54 1.75 2.79
N LEU A 96 12.41 1.78 1.78
CA LEU A 96 13.85 1.84 2.00
C LEU A 96 14.29 3.15 2.65
N ASP A 97 13.69 4.28 2.24
CA ASP A 97 13.99 5.61 2.78
C ASP A 97 13.58 5.74 4.24
N ASP A 98 12.37 5.30 4.60
CA ASP A 98 11.85 5.36 5.97
C ASP A 98 12.70 4.57 6.99
N TYR A 99 13.51 3.62 6.54
CA TYR A 99 14.42 2.81 7.37
C TYR A 99 15.90 3.12 7.10
N GLY A 100 16.21 4.16 6.32
CA GLY A 100 17.60 4.60 6.07
C GLY A 100 18.42 3.64 5.20
N LEU A 101 17.79 2.80 4.38
CA LEU A 101 18.43 1.75 3.56
C LEU A 101 18.59 2.14 2.09
N THR A 102 18.46 3.42 1.74
CA THR A 102 18.64 3.91 0.36
C THR A 102 20.09 3.77 -0.14
N GLY A 103 21.08 3.91 0.75
CA GLY A 103 22.51 3.71 0.47
C GLY A 103 23.04 2.31 0.81
N ALA A 104 22.17 1.39 1.26
CA ALA A 104 22.59 0.08 1.73
C ALA A 104 23.04 -0.84 0.60
N ARG A 105 23.96 -1.77 0.90
CA ARG A 105 24.37 -2.83 -0.03
C ARG A 105 23.22 -3.83 -0.22
N PRO A 106 22.91 -4.23 -1.46
CA PRO A 106 21.83 -5.19 -1.70
C PRO A 106 22.23 -6.61 -1.26
N SER A 107 21.23 -7.41 -0.88
CA SER A 107 21.38 -8.87 -0.67
C SER A 107 20.96 -9.61 -1.94
N GLU A 108 21.60 -10.75 -2.22
CA GLU A 108 21.26 -11.60 -3.37
C GLU A 108 20.03 -12.48 -3.12
N PHE A 109 19.76 -12.81 -1.85
CA PHE A 109 18.68 -13.71 -1.46
C PHE A 109 17.73 -13.00 -0.48
N PRO A 110 16.42 -13.33 -0.49
CA PRO A 110 15.46 -12.73 0.42
C PRO A 110 15.55 -13.29 1.85
N MET A 111 16.09 -14.51 2.02
CA MET A 111 16.26 -15.19 3.30
C MET A 111 17.32 -16.28 3.18
N GLU A 112 18.09 -16.50 4.23
CA GLU A 112 19.07 -17.59 4.32
C GLU A 112 18.36 -18.96 4.45
N GLN A 113 18.79 -19.96 3.67
CA GLN A 113 18.12 -21.27 3.57
C GLN A 113 18.04 -22.06 4.90
N ASN A 114 18.97 -21.79 5.83
CA ASN A 114 19.06 -22.48 7.11
C ASN A 114 18.63 -21.60 8.31
N LEU A 115 18.03 -20.44 8.05
CA LEU A 115 17.60 -19.53 9.12
C LEU A 115 16.38 -20.10 9.85
N LYS A 116 16.63 -20.69 11.02
CA LYS A 116 15.57 -21.11 11.95
C LYS A 116 15.23 -19.95 12.87
N LEU A 117 14.26 -19.12 12.47
CA LEU A 117 13.65 -18.17 13.39
C LEU A 117 12.87 -18.97 14.46
N SER A 118 13.21 -18.77 15.72
CA SER A 118 12.69 -19.56 16.84
C SER A 118 12.14 -18.67 17.93
N ASN A 119 11.30 -19.28 18.76
CA ASN A 119 10.64 -18.60 19.86
C ASN A 119 11.48 -18.50 21.15
N SER A 120 12.77 -18.87 21.15
CA SER A 120 13.43 -19.25 22.42
C SER A 120 14.76 -18.61 22.79
N PRO A 121 15.53 -17.92 21.92
CA PRO A 121 16.54 -17.00 22.45
C PRO A 121 16.35 -15.57 21.95
N GLY A 122 16.38 -14.63 22.89
CA GLY A 122 16.50 -13.19 22.63
C GLY A 122 15.51 -12.34 23.44
N PRO A 123 15.91 -11.11 23.79
CA PRO A 123 15.00 -10.16 24.45
C PRO A 123 13.82 -9.86 23.53
N ILE A 124 12.62 -9.86 24.12
CA ILE A 124 11.41 -9.41 23.45
C ILE A 124 11.50 -7.89 23.34
N PHE A 125 11.06 -7.33 22.20
CA PHE A 125 10.96 -5.88 22.08
C PHE A 125 9.93 -5.32 23.07
N SER A 126 10.29 -4.24 23.77
CA SER A 126 9.37 -3.50 24.65
C SER A 126 8.21 -2.89 23.87
N ASP A 127 8.47 -2.42 22.65
CA ASP A 127 7.45 -1.98 21.69
C ASP A 127 7.53 -2.79 20.38
N PRO A 128 6.53 -3.63 20.06
CA PRO A 128 6.49 -4.38 18.81
C PRO A 128 6.04 -3.53 17.60
N SER A 129 5.62 -2.29 17.81
CA SER A 129 5.02 -1.44 16.76
C SER A 129 5.91 -1.19 15.54
N PRO A 130 7.23 -0.93 15.67
CA PRO A 130 8.12 -0.75 14.52
C PRO A 130 8.20 -2.00 13.65
N TYR A 131 8.32 -3.18 14.27
CA TYR A 131 8.33 -4.45 13.56
C TYR A 131 7.00 -4.72 12.85
N ARG A 132 5.87 -4.54 13.54
CA ARG A 132 4.52 -4.72 12.94
C ARG A 132 4.32 -3.78 11.75
N ARG A 133 4.78 -2.53 11.86
CA ARG A 133 4.72 -1.55 10.76
C ARG A 133 5.55 -1.99 9.57
N LEU A 134 6.79 -2.45 9.79
CA LEU A 134 7.65 -2.96 8.72
C LEU A 134 7.00 -4.16 8.01
N VAL A 135 6.62 -5.18 8.77
CA VAL A 135 6.02 -6.40 8.22
C VAL A 135 4.70 -6.09 7.51
N GLY A 136 3.86 -5.20 8.03
CA GLY A 136 2.63 -4.76 7.36
C GLY A 136 2.90 -4.13 5.98
N ARG A 137 3.96 -3.33 5.84
CA ARG A 137 4.37 -2.77 4.55
C ARG A 137 4.92 -3.82 3.60
N LEU A 138 5.67 -4.80 4.13
CA LEU A 138 6.18 -5.92 3.35
C LEU A 138 5.05 -6.83 2.85
N ILE A 139 4.01 -7.07 3.67
CA ILE A 139 2.79 -7.78 3.26
C ILE A 139 2.13 -7.05 2.09
N TYR A 140 1.99 -5.74 2.15
CA TYR A 140 1.42 -4.97 1.05
C TYR A 140 2.26 -5.05 -0.24
N LEU A 141 3.58 -5.11 -0.11
CA LEU A 141 4.49 -5.24 -1.25
C LEU A 141 4.39 -6.60 -1.95
N THR A 142 3.93 -7.66 -1.26
CA THR A 142 3.76 -8.99 -1.86
C THR A 142 2.80 -9.01 -3.05
N ILE A 143 1.89 -8.02 -3.15
CA ILE A 143 0.94 -7.88 -4.26
C ILE A 143 1.65 -7.83 -5.63
N THR A 144 2.81 -7.16 -5.71
CA THR A 144 3.61 -7.07 -6.95
C THR A 144 4.96 -7.79 -6.86
N ARG A 145 5.22 -8.47 -5.74
CA ARG A 145 6.48 -9.18 -5.45
C ARG A 145 6.24 -10.61 -4.96
N PRO A 146 5.89 -11.54 -5.85
CA PRO A 146 5.68 -12.93 -5.45
C PRO A 146 6.95 -13.60 -4.90
N ASN A 147 8.13 -13.15 -5.32
CA ASN A 147 9.43 -13.70 -4.91
C ASN A 147 9.76 -13.51 -3.42
N ILE A 148 9.08 -12.61 -2.70
CA ILE A 148 9.31 -12.39 -1.26
C ILE A 148 8.22 -12.99 -0.37
N VAL A 149 7.15 -13.53 -0.96
CA VAL A 149 5.95 -14.00 -0.23
C VAL A 149 6.31 -14.98 0.87
N HIS A 150 7.19 -15.95 0.57
CA HIS A 150 7.61 -16.95 1.54
C HIS A 150 8.29 -16.33 2.76
N THR A 151 9.28 -15.46 2.54
CA THR A 151 9.99 -14.74 3.60
C THR A 151 9.04 -13.89 4.44
N VAL A 152 8.15 -13.13 3.79
CA VAL A 152 7.17 -12.27 4.47
C VAL A 152 6.19 -13.09 5.32
N ASN A 153 5.74 -14.24 4.82
CA ASN A 153 4.86 -15.14 5.57
C ASN A 153 5.54 -15.63 6.85
N ILE A 154 6.82 -16.00 6.81
CA ILE A 154 7.57 -16.40 8.01
C ILE A 154 7.66 -15.23 9.00
N LEU A 155 8.06 -14.04 8.54
CA LEU A 155 8.16 -12.85 9.41
C LEU A 155 6.81 -12.48 10.07
N SER A 156 5.70 -12.68 9.35
CA SER A 156 4.35 -12.37 9.84
C SER A 156 3.94 -13.21 11.06
N GLN A 157 4.50 -14.41 11.22
CA GLN A 157 4.21 -15.29 12.36
C GLN A 157 4.65 -14.68 13.70
N PHE A 158 5.64 -13.78 13.68
CA PHE A 158 6.24 -13.20 14.88
C PHE A 158 5.75 -11.77 15.18
N MET A 159 4.63 -11.33 14.59
CA MET A 159 4.09 -9.98 14.81
C MET A 159 3.60 -9.74 16.25
N HIS A 160 3.19 -10.77 16.98
CA HIS A 160 2.71 -10.62 18.35
C HIS A 160 3.84 -10.28 19.32
N GLN A 161 4.92 -11.07 19.27
CA GLN A 161 6.12 -10.95 20.13
C GLN A 161 7.39 -11.05 19.27
N PRO A 162 7.76 -9.97 18.56
CA PRO A 162 8.98 -9.94 17.79
C PRO A 162 10.21 -9.94 18.71
N ARG A 163 11.33 -10.41 18.16
CA ARG A 163 12.66 -10.46 18.79
C ARG A 163 13.70 -9.95 17.82
N GLN A 164 14.89 -9.63 18.32
CA GLN A 164 15.99 -9.11 17.50
C GLN A 164 16.25 -9.93 16.22
N PRO A 165 16.32 -11.28 16.25
CA PRO A 165 16.53 -12.07 15.03
C PRO A 165 15.43 -11.90 13.98
N HIS A 166 14.19 -11.63 14.40
CA HIS A 166 13.08 -11.38 13.47
C HIS A 166 13.25 -10.03 12.78
N LEU A 167 13.69 -9.00 13.52
CA LEU A 167 13.96 -7.68 12.95
C LEU A 167 15.15 -7.73 12.00
N ASP A 168 16.22 -8.43 12.37
CA ASP A 168 17.40 -8.60 11.53
C ASP A 168 17.05 -9.31 10.21
N ALA A 169 16.20 -10.35 10.27
CA ALA A 169 15.68 -11.03 9.08
C ALA A 169 14.80 -10.11 8.22
N ALA A 170 13.98 -9.26 8.84
CA ALA A 170 13.20 -8.26 8.11
C ALA A 170 14.09 -7.23 7.41
N HIS A 171 15.14 -6.74 8.07
CA HIS A 171 16.13 -5.85 7.47
C HIS A 171 16.89 -6.53 6.33
N HIS A 172 17.29 -7.79 6.48
CA HIS A 172 17.91 -8.56 5.39
C HIS A 172 17.02 -8.60 4.14
N LEU A 173 15.71 -8.81 4.31
CA LEU A 173 14.76 -8.73 3.19
C LEU A 173 14.71 -7.32 2.57
N MET A 174 14.86 -6.26 3.36
CA MET A 174 14.96 -4.90 2.81
C MET A 174 16.23 -4.71 1.95
N HIS A 175 17.37 -5.28 2.37
CA HIS A 175 18.58 -5.30 1.55
C HIS A 175 18.35 -6.04 0.23
N TYR A 176 17.61 -7.15 0.24
CA TYR A 176 17.23 -7.82 -1.01
C TYR A 176 16.37 -6.94 -1.93
N LEU A 177 15.36 -6.27 -1.39
CA LEU A 177 14.49 -5.35 -2.14
C LEU A 177 15.26 -4.19 -2.77
N LYS A 178 16.35 -3.73 -2.11
CA LYS A 178 17.24 -2.69 -2.63
C LYS A 178 17.94 -3.08 -3.94
N GLY A 179 18.15 -4.37 -4.17
CA GLY A 179 18.76 -4.87 -5.42
C GLY A 179 17.88 -4.68 -6.64
N SER A 180 16.55 -4.64 -6.46
CA SER A 180 15.62 -4.58 -7.58
C SER A 180 14.36 -3.75 -7.28
N PRO A 181 14.42 -2.48 -6.86
CA PRO A 181 13.25 -1.73 -6.39
C PRO A 181 12.15 -1.53 -7.45
N GLY A 182 12.47 -1.68 -8.74
CA GLY A 182 11.53 -1.58 -9.86
C GLY A 182 10.98 -2.90 -10.40
N GLN A 183 11.19 -4.05 -9.77
CA GLN A 183 10.57 -5.30 -10.24
C GLN A 183 9.05 -5.22 -10.14
N CYS A 184 8.38 -5.82 -11.11
CA CYS A 184 6.94 -5.78 -11.30
C CYS A 184 6.42 -7.16 -11.70
N ILE A 185 5.11 -7.38 -11.57
CA ILE A 185 4.44 -8.53 -12.19
C ILE A 185 3.90 -8.15 -13.57
N PHE A 186 4.00 -9.06 -14.52
CA PHE A 186 3.42 -8.91 -15.86
C PHE A 186 2.20 -9.82 -16.01
N LEU A 187 1.06 -9.23 -16.36
CA LEU A 187 -0.18 -9.92 -16.64
C LEU A 187 -0.42 -9.89 -18.15
N HIS A 188 -0.33 -11.04 -18.80
CA HIS A 188 -0.54 -11.14 -20.25
C HIS A 188 -2.02 -10.97 -20.60
N ASN A 189 -2.31 -10.33 -21.74
CA ASN A 189 -3.65 -10.33 -22.30
C ASN A 189 -4.02 -11.75 -22.70
N LYS A 190 -5.20 -12.24 -22.29
CA LYS A 190 -5.72 -13.49 -22.85
C LYS A 190 -6.01 -13.27 -24.33
N VAL A 191 -5.38 -14.09 -25.18
CA VAL A 191 -5.67 -14.22 -26.62
C VAL A 191 -7.08 -14.74 -26.80
#